data_AF-C8PQ93-F1
#
_entry.id   AF-C8PQ93-F1
#
_cell.length_a   1.000
_cell.length_b   1.000
_cell.length_c   1.000
_cell.angle_alpha   90.00
_cell.angle_beta   90.00
_cell.angle_gamma   90.00
#
_symmetry.space_group_name_H-M   'P 1'
#
loop_
_entity.id
_entity.type
_entity.pdbx_description
1 polymer ?
#
loop_
_entity_poly.entity_id
_entity_poly.type
_entity_poly.pdbx_seq_one_letter_code
_entity_poly.pdbx_strand_id
1 'polypeptide(L)'
;KKQEKLLNWLRFIETDDKEVRAMLATTSPILQMLNEKIDVLSLNPEERKLYESRMKLKSDIATISEVQFKAGIERGKSLGLAEGEARGRSEGSHQAKLETAKNLLQFGLSREKIAQATGLTQAEVESISNG
;
A
#
# COMPACT_ATOMS: atom_id res chain seq x y z
N LYS A 1 42.75 2.76 10.99
CA LYS A 1 41.39 2.18 10.75
C LYS A 1 41.12 0.86 11.50
N LYS A 2 41.81 -0.27 11.26
CA LYS A 2 41.53 -1.54 11.99
C LYS A 2 41.93 -1.50 13.48
N GLN A 3 43.12 -0.97 13.77
CA GLN A 3 43.62 -0.83 15.16
C GLN A 3 42.75 0.11 16.00
N GLU A 4 42.28 1.21 15.42
CA GLU A 4 41.38 2.18 16.06
C GLU A 4 40.01 1.58 16.41
N LYS A 5 39.43 0.77 15.51
CA LYS A 5 38.19 0.04 15.79
C LYS A 5 38.35 -0.95 16.95
N LEU A 6 39.47 -1.67 16.99
CA LEU A 6 39.78 -2.60 18.07
C LEU A 6 39.98 -1.85 19.40
N LEU A 7 40.67 -0.72 19.38
CA LEU A 7 40.88 0.12 20.56
C LEU A 7 39.55 0.65 21.12
N ASN A 8 38.66 1.14 20.25
CA ASN A 8 37.34 1.59 20.67
C ASN A 8 36.50 0.44 21.23
N TRP A 9 36.63 -0.76 20.66
CA TRP A 9 35.95 -1.96 21.16
C TRP A 9 36.46 -2.36 22.55
N LEU A 10 37.77 -2.34 22.78
CA LEU A 10 38.37 -2.62 24.10
C LEU A 10 37.95 -1.57 25.14
N ARG A 11 38.01 -0.28 24.79
CA ARG A 11 37.55 0.81 25.67
C ARG A 11 36.07 0.71 26.01
N PHE A 12 35.25 0.22 25.07
CA PHE A 12 33.81 0.06 25.25
C PHE A 12 33.47 -1.03 26.27
N ILE A 13 34.21 -2.15 26.27
CA ILE A 13 33.96 -3.26 27.20
C ILE A 13 34.59 -3.04 28.58
N GLU A 14 35.59 -2.17 28.68
CA GLU A 14 36.30 -1.87 29.93
C GLU A 14 35.61 -0.76 30.76
N THR A 15 34.79 0.08 30.12
CA THR A 15 34.15 1.21 30.79
C THR A 15 32.79 0.85 31.40
N ASP A 16 32.59 1.19 32.66
CA ASP A 16 31.28 1.16 33.34
C ASP A 16 30.52 2.49 33.21
N ASP A 17 31.17 3.53 32.68
CA ASP A 17 30.58 4.85 32.51
C ASP A 17 29.64 4.86 31.29
N LYS A 18 28.37 5.13 31.55
CA LYS A 18 27.32 5.13 30.52
C LYS A 18 27.54 6.19 29.44
N GLU A 19 28.05 7.36 29.78
CA GLU A 19 28.26 8.45 28.82
C GLU A 19 29.46 8.16 27.93
N VAL A 20 30.55 7.65 28.51
CA VAL A 20 31.73 7.20 27.77
C VAL A 20 31.35 6.04 26.84
N ARG A 21 30.56 5.07 27.32
CA ARG A 21 30.08 3.94 26.53
C ARG A 21 29.18 4.40 25.38
N ALA A 22 28.26 5.33 25.62
CA ALA A 22 27.39 5.91 24.59
C ALA A 22 28.21 6.64 23.50
N MET A 23 29.23 7.41 23.90
CA MET A 23 30.13 8.06 22.95
C MET A 23 30.86 7.04 22.07
N LEU A 24 31.43 5.98 22.67
CA LEU A 24 32.13 4.92 21.94
C LEU A 24 31.19 4.11 21.03
N ALA A 25 29.93 3.93 21.42
CA ALA A 25 28.90 3.28 20.60
C ALA A 25 28.67 3.96 19.25
N THR A 26 28.78 5.30 19.18
CA THR A 26 28.60 6.04 17.92
C THR A 26 29.66 5.71 16.85
N THR A 27 30.79 5.11 17.27
CA THR A 27 31.91 4.80 16.37
C THR A 27 31.67 3.54 15.52
N SER A 28 30.66 2.73 15.85
CA SER A 28 30.37 1.48 15.15
C SER A 28 28.91 1.04 15.34
N PRO A 29 28.18 0.68 14.27
CA PRO A 29 26.82 0.15 14.37
C PRO A 29 26.70 -1.05 15.32
N ILE A 30 27.73 -1.91 15.37
CA ILE A 30 27.75 -3.07 16.27
C ILE A 30 27.86 -2.64 17.73
N LEU A 31 28.67 -1.62 18.03
CA LEU A 31 28.80 -1.08 19.39
C LEU A 31 27.54 -0.32 19.80
N GLN A 32 26.89 0.37 18.88
CA GLN A 32 25.59 0.99 19.11
C GLN A 32 24.53 -0.06 19.49
N MET A 33 24.40 -1.13 18.70
CA MET A 33 23.50 -2.24 19.03
C MET A 33 23.83 -2.86 20.39
N LEU A 34 25.12 -3.02 20.71
CA LEU A 34 25.55 -3.59 21.99
C LEU A 34 25.22 -2.66 23.16
N ASN A 35 25.41 -1.34 23.03
CA ASN A 35 25.06 -0.36 24.05
C ASN A 35 23.55 -0.37 24.34
N GLU A 36 22.72 -0.42 23.30
CA GLU A 36 21.27 -0.54 23.44
C GLU A 36 20.87 -1.82 24.20
N LYS A 37 21.54 -2.95 23.93
CA LYS A 37 21.29 -4.20 24.66
C LYS A 37 21.72 -4.13 26.12
N ILE A 38 22.88 -3.55 26.40
CA ILE A 38 23.37 -3.40 27.78
C ILE A 38 22.42 -2.48 28.57
N ASP A 39 21.98 -1.36 27.99
CA ASP A 39 21.04 -0.44 28.64
C ASP A 39 19.72 -1.14 29.01
N VAL A 40 19.21 -2.05 28.18
CA VAL A 40 18.02 -2.85 28.48
C VAL A 40 18.29 -3.89 29.59
N LEU A 41 19.47 -4.50 29.60
CA LEU A 41 19.84 -5.50 30.62
C LEU A 41 20.10 -4.88 32.00
N SER A 42 20.63 -3.66 32.03
CA SER A 42 20.89 -2.87 33.24
C SER A 42 19.62 -2.29 33.89
N LEU A 43 18.45 -2.43 33.26
CA LEU A 43 17.18 -1.96 33.82
C LEU A 43 16.83 -2.71 35.11
N ASN A 44 16.29 -1.98 36.09
CA ASN A 44 15.69 -2.59 37.27
C ASN A 44 14.38 -3.33 36.93
N PRO A 45 13.81 -4.15 37.83
CA PRO A 45 12.61 -4.94 37.54
C PRO A 45 11.40 -4.13 37.07
N GLU A 46 11.18 -2.93 37.62
CA GLU A 46 10.06 -2.07 37.22
C GLU A 46 10.27 -1.46 35.84
N GLU A 47 11.47 -0.94 35.58
CA GLU A 47 11.87 -0.39 34.29
C GLU A 47 11.82 -1.45 33.19
N ARG A 48 12.26 -2.68 33.49
CA ARG A 48 12.18 -3.82 32.56
C ARG A 48 10.73 -4.15 32.21
N LYS A 49 9.85 -4.22 33.20
CA LYS A 49 8.41 -4.46 32.97
C LYS A 49 7.78 -3.37 32.11
N LEU A 50 8.14 -2.10 32.35
CA LEU A 50 7.67 -0.98 31.54
C LEU A 50 8.21 -1.05 30.11
N TYR A 51 9.48 -1.39 29.93
CA TYR A 51 10.11 -1.59 28.63
C TYR A 51 9.41 -2.70 27.83
N GLU A 52 9.22 -3.87 28.43
CA GLU A 52 8.54 -5.01 27.82
C GLU A 52 7.11 -4.66 27.42
N SER A 53 6.36 -3.99 28.30
CA SER A 53 5.00 -3.54 27.99
C SER A 53 4.95 -2.56 26.81
N ARG A 54 5.91 -1.62 26.72
CA ARG A 54 6.01 -0.68 25.60
C ARG A 54 6.36 -1.40 24.31
N MET A 55 7.31 -2.35 24.35
CA MET A 55 7.71 -3.11 23.17
C MET A 55 6.57 -4.01 22.67
N LYS A 56 5.83 -4.65 23.58
CA LYS A 56 4.63 -5.42 23.25
C LYS A 56 3.59 -4.54 22.55
N LEU A 57 3.25 -3.39 23.13
CA LEU A 57 2.29 -2.47 22.52
C LEU A 57 2.74 -2.00 21.13
N LYS A 58 4.02 -1.67 20.96
CA LYS A 58 4.58 -1.27 19.67
C LYS A 58 4.46 -2.39 18.63
N SER A 59 4.71 -3.62 19.04
CA SER A 59 4.54 -4.81 18.19
C SER A 59 3.07 -4.99 17.80
N ASP A 60 2.15 -4.95 18.76
CA ASP A 60 0.72 -5.12 18.51
C ASP A 60 0.21 -4.05 17.52
N ILE A 61 0.62 -2.78 17.72
CA ILE A 61 0.28 -1.67 16.80
C ILE A 61 0.85 -1.92 15.40
N ALA A 62 2.10 -2.35 15.28
CA ALA A 62 2.72 -2.63 13.99
C ALA A 62 1.97 -3.73 13.23
N THR A 63 1.61 -4.82 13.92
CA THR A 63 0.85 -5.92 13.33
C THR A 63 -0.55 -5.48 12.90
N ILE A 64 -1.27 -4.74 13.74
CA ILE A 64 -2.60 -4.21 13.39
C ILE A 64 -2.51 -3.30 12.17
N SER A 65 -1.54 -2.39 12.14
CA SER A 65 -1.32 -1.47 11.03
C SER A 65 -1.03 -2.22 9.72
N GLU A 66 -0.18 -3.24 9.75
CA GLU A 66 0.14 -4.06 8.58
C GLU A 66 -1.09 -4.80 8.05
N VAL A 67 -1.89 -5.40 8.94
CA VAL A 67 -3.13 -6.10 8.57
C VAL A 67 -4.13 -5.13 7.95
N GLN A 68 -4.34 -3.96 8.57
CA GLN A 68 -5.25 -2.94 8.04
C GLN A 68 -4.80 -2.40 6.68
N PHE A 69 -3.50 -2.16 6.52
CA PHE A 69 -2.94 -1.74 5.24
C PHE A 69 -3.17 -2.78 4.15
N LYS A 70 -2.88 -4.06 4.41
CA LYS A 70 -3.12 -5.16 3.47
C LYS A 70 -4.61 -5.27 3.10
N ALA A 71 -5.50 -5.23 4.09
CA ALA A 71 -6.94 -5.26 3.88
C ALA A 71 -7.42 -4.06 3.02
N GLY A 72 -6.86 -2.87 3.23
CA GLY A 72 -7.14 -1.69 2.42
C GLY A 72 -6.74 -1.87 0.96
N ILE A 73 -5.55 -2.42 0.70
CA ILE A 73 -5.07 -2.71 -0.66
C ILE A 73 -5.95 -3.76 -1.35
N GLU A 74 -6.30 -4.85 -0.66
CA GLU A 74 -7.16 -5.89 -1.21
C GLU A 74 -8.55 -5.35 -1.54
N ARG A 75 -9.15 -4.57 -0.64
CA ARG A 75 -10.44 -3.92 -0.87
C ARG A 75 -10.38 -2.96 -2.05
N GLY A 76 -9.33 -2.14 -2.15
CA GLY A 76 -9.13 -1.22 -3.26
C GLY A 76 -9.02 -1.94 -4.61
N LYS A 77 -8.25 -3.03 -4.67
CA LYS A 77 -8.15 -3.86 -5.88
C LYS A 77 -9.48 -4.50 -6.25
N SER A 78 -10.19 -5.06 -5.27
CA SER A 78 -11.48 -5.71 -5.51
C SER A 78 -12.53 -4.72 -6.02
N LEU A 79 -12.62 -3.53 -5.42
CA LEU A 79 -13.54 -2.49 -5.87
C LEU A 79 -13.18 -1.98 -7.26
N GLY A 80 -11.89 -1.69 -7.49
CA GLY A 80 -11.41 -1.22 -8.80
C GLY A 80 -11.68 -2.23 -9.92
N LEU A 81 -11.50 -3.53 -9.66
CA LEU A 81 -11.81 -4.57 -10.63
C LEU A 81 -13.32 -4.64 -10.91
N ALA A 82 -14.15 -4.63 -9.86
CA ALA A 82 -15.60 -4.70 -10.00
C ALA A 82 -16.17 -3.48 -10.76
N GLU A 83 -15.72 -2.27 -10.42
CA GLU A 83 -16.11 -1.04 -11.10
C GLU A 83 -15.62 -1.03 -12.55
N GLY A 84 -14.37 -1.44 -12.79
CA GLY A 84 -13.79 -1.53 -14.13
C GLY A 84 -14.54 -2.51 -15.03
N GLU A 85 -14.89 -3.69 -14.51
CA GLU A 85 -15.69 -4.67 -15.23
C GLU A 85 -17.11 -4.18 -15.51
N ALA A 86 -17.77 -3.56 -14.53
CA ALA A 86 -19.12 -3.04 -14.71
C ALA A 86 -19.16 -1.93 -15.78
N ARG A 87 -18.21 -0.99 -15.70
CA ARG A 87 -18.04 0.08 -16.70
C ARG A 87 -17.73 -0.50 -18.08
N GLY A 88 -16.74 -1.40 -18.17
CA GLY A 88 -16.35 -2.01 -19.43
C GLY A 88 -17.48 -2.80 -20.10
N ARG A 89 -18.29 -3.55 -19.32
CA ARG A 89 -19.48 -4.23 -19.85
C ARG A 89 -20.54 -3.25 -20.35
N SER A 90 -20.79 -2.16 -19.61
CA SER A 90 -21.77 -1.15 -20.00
C SER A 90 -21.34 -0.40 -21.27
N GLU A 91 -20.10 0.08 -21.31
CA GLU A 91 -19.53 0.79 -22.46
C GLU A 91 -19.45 -0.12 -23.69
N GLY A 92 -19.00 -1.37 -23.52
CA GLY A 92 -18.94 -2.35 -24.60
C GLY A 92 -20.33 -2.71 -25.15
N SER A 93 -21.33 -2.90 -24.28
CA SER A 93 -22.71 -3.14 -24.71
C SER A 93 -23.28 -1.94 -25.45
N HIS A 94 -23.03 -0.72 -24.98
CA HIS A 94 -23.47 0.50 -25.64
C HIS A 94 -22.80 0.67 -27.01
N GLN A 95 -21.48 0.48 -27.10
CA GLN A 95 -20.75 0.53 -28.38
C GLN A 95 -21.29 -0.49 -29.38
N ALA A 96 -21.56 -1.73 -28.94
CA ALA A 96 -22.13 -2.76 -29.81
C ALA A 96 -23.52 -2.37 -30.35
N LYS A 97 -24.35 -1.67 -29.55
CA LYS A 97 -25.63 -1.12 -30.01
C LYS A 97 -25.43 -0.03 -31.06
N LEU A 98 -24.47 0.87 -30.86
CA LEU A 98 -24.14 1.94 -31.82
C LEU A 98 -23.67 1.36 -33.17
N GLU A 99 -22.74 0.39 -33.15
CA GLU A 99 -22.28 -0.28 -34.38
C GLU A 99 -23.41 -1.02 -35.09
N THR A 100 -24.28 -1.70 -34.32
CA THR A 100 -25.47 -2.37 -34.88
C THR A 100 -26.40 -1.36 -35.54
N ALA A 101 -26.68 -0.23 -34.88
CA ALA A 101 -27.53 0.82 -35.42
C ALA A 101 -26.95 1.44 -36.71
N LYS A 102 -25.63 1.64 -36.76
CA LYS A 102 -24.93 2.11 -37.96
C LYS A 102 -25.11 1.16 -39.15
N ASN A 103 -24.97 -0.15 -38.92
CA ASN A 103 -25.19 -1.16 -39.96
C ASN A 103 -26.66 -1.18 -40.43
N LEU A 104 -27.62 -1.08 -39.50
CA LEU A 104 -29.05 -1.04 -39.85
C LEU A 104 -29.42 0.22 -40.65
N LEU A 105 -28.78 1.36 -40.38
CA LEU A 105 -28.93 2.57 -41.19
C LEU A 105 -28.45 2.35 -42.63
N GLN A 106 -27.30 1.68 -42.81
CA GLN A 106 -26.79 1.32 -44.14
C GLN A 106 -27.72 0.39 -44.91
N PHE A 107 -28.46 -0.48 -44.21
CA PHE A 107 -29.50 -1.32 -44.81
C PHE A 107 -30.82 -0.59 -45.11
N GLY A 108 -30.92 0.72 -44.83
CA GLY A 108 -32.07 1.54 -45.17
C GLY A 108 -33.27 1.40 -44.23
N LEU A 109 -33.07 0.91 -43.00
CA LEU A 109 -34.15 0.87 -42.00
C LEU A 109 -34.48 2.28 -41.48
N SER A 110 -35.75 2.50 -41.11
CA SER A 110 -36.16 3.78 -40.49
C SER A 110 -35.55 3.95 -39.11
N ARG A 111 -35.27 5.20 -38.73
CA ARG A 111 -34.66 5.54 -37.44
C ARG A 111 -35.51 5.08 -36.26
N GLU A 112 -36.84 5.11 -36.36
CA GLU A 112 -37.70 4.60 -35.28
C GLU A 112 -37.55 3.10 -35.09
N LYS A 113 -37.49 2.33 -36.19
CA LYS A 113 -37.28 0.87 -36.12
C LYS A 113 -35.91 0.52 -35.56
N ILE A 114 -34.88 1.30 -35.88
CA ILE A 114 -33.52 1.09 -35.38
C ILE A 114 -33.44 1.38 -33.87
N ALA A 115 -34.04 2.49 -33.42
CA ALA A 115 -34.13 2.81 -31.99
C ALA A 115 -34.85 1.69 -31.23
N GLN A 116 -35.97 1.18 -31.76
CA GLN A 116 -36.70 0.07 -31.18
C GLN A 116 -35.88 -1.24 -31.13
N ALA A 117 -35.14 -1.56 -32.19
CA ALA A 117 -34.39 -2.81 -32.30
C ALA A 117 -33.11 -2.84 -31.45
N THR A 118 -32.41 -1.70 -31.32
CA THR A 118 -31.14 -1.60 -30.59
C THR A 118 -31.31 -1.15 -29.13
N GLY A 119 -32.49 -0.60 -28.80
CA GLY A 119 -32.77 -0.01 -27.50
C GLY A 119 -31.97 1.27 -27.25
N LEU A 120 -31.55 1.95 -28.32
CA LEU A 120 -30.99 3.30 -28.29
C LEU A 120 -32.13 4.33 -28.31
N THR A 121 -31.86 5.52 -27.83
CA THR A 121 -32.76 6.67 -27.98
C THR A 121 -32.76 7.17 -29.43
N GLN A 122 -33.83 7.84 -29.84
CA GLN A 122 -33.90 8.43 -31.19
C GLN A 122 -32.77 9.43 -31.43
N ALA A 123 -32.41 10.23 -30.42
CA ALA A 123 -31.31 11.18 -30.50
C ALA A 123 -29.94 10.50 -30.72
N GLU A 124 -29.70 9.36 -30.07
CA GLU A 124 -28.48 8.55 -30.31
C GLU A 124 -28.47 7.97 -31.72
N VAL A 125 -29.60 7.53 -32.26
CA VAL A 125 -29.67 7.02 -33.64
C VAL A 125 -29.47 8.15 -34.67
N GLU A 126 -29.99 9.35 -34.39
CA GLU A 126 -29.81 10.52 -35.26
C GLU A 126 -28.36 10.99 -35.31
N SER A 127 -27.63 10.92 -34.21
CA SER A 127 -26.23 11.38 -34.13
C SER A 127 -25.26 10.48 -34.89
N ILE A 128 -25.58 9.19 -35.10
CA ILE A 128 -24.75 8.22 -35.84
C ILE A 128 -24.58 8.61 -37.32
N SER A 129 -25.53 9.35 -37.89
CA SER A 129 -25.58 9.67 -39.33
C SER A 129 -24.80 10.93 -39.73
N ASN A 130 -24.28 11.71 -38.78
CA ASN A 130 -23.62 13.00 -39.05
C ASN A 130 -22.08 12.91 -39.12
N GLY A 131 -21.53 11.75 -39.50
CA GLY A 131 -20.09 11.51 -39.66
C GLY A 131 -19.75 10.85 -40.99
#